data_AF-A0A5I0CU23-F1
#
_entry.id   AF-A0A5I0CU23-F1
#
_cell.length_a   1.000
_cell.length_b   1.000
_cell.length_c   1.000
_cell.angle_alpha   90.00
_cell.angle_beta   90.00
_cell.angle_gamma   90.00
#
_symmetry.space_group_name_H-M   'P 1'
#
loop_
_entity.id
_entity.type
_entity.pdbx_description
1 polymer ?
#
loop_
_entity_poly.entity_id
_entity_poly.type
_entity_poly.pdbx_seq_one_letter_code
_entity_poly.pdbx_strand_id
1 'polypeptide(L)' 'MKKLFICSGLGMMFFMLAGCTTNYVMTTKNGQTIVTQGKPQLDKETGMTSYTDQEGNQREINSNDVAQLIKAD' A
#
# COMPACT_ATOMS: atom_id res chain seq x y z
N MET A 1 -43.38 -6.91 -36.82
CA MET A 1 -43.59 -7.92 -35.75
C MET A 1 -42.30 -8.73 -35.70
N LYS A 2 -41.37 -8.63 -34.74
CA LYS A 2 -41.44 -8.52 -33.28
C LYS A 2 -40.26 -7.64 -32.83
N LYS A 3 -40.53 -6.44 -32.29
CA LYS A 3 -39.50 -5.62 -31.62
C LYS A 3 -39.42 -6.12 -30.19
N LEU A 4 -38.32 -6.77 -29.84
CA LEU A 4 -38.04 -7.27 -28.50
C LEU A 4 -37.01 -6.32 -27.87
N PHE A 5 -37.51 -5.45 -26.98
CA PHE A 5 -36.89 -4.89 -25.77
C PHE A 5 -35.38 -4.53 -25.84
N ILE A 6 -34.99 -3.25 -25.93
CA ILE A 6 -34.93 -2.30 -24.80
C ILE A 6 -34.22 -2.88 -23.56
N CYS A 7 -33.09 -2.24 -23.25
CA CYS A 7 -32.40 -2.14 -21.96
C CYS A 7 -31.44 -3.25 -21.51
N SER A 8 -30.28 -2.73 -21.10
CA SER A 8 -29.49 -3.14 -19.94
C SER A 8 -28.36 -4.13 -20.22
N GLY A 9 -27.14 -3.67 -19.91
CA GLY A 9 -25.98 -4.53 -19.80
C GLY A 9 -24.74 -4.03 -20.53
N LEU A 10 -24.31 -2.78 -20.32
CA LEU A 10 -22.86 -2.57 -20.25
C LEU A 10 -22.38 -3.45 -19.09
N GLY A 11 -21.99 -4.69 -19.39
CA GLY A 11 -21.34 -5.59 -18.47
C GLY A 11 -19.99 -5.00 -18.12
N MET A 12 -19.98 -4.02 -17.22
CA MET A 12 -18.79 -3.51 -16.56
C MET A 12 -18.22 -4.67 -15.75
N MET A 13 -17.32 -5.40 -16.40
CA MET A 13 -16.45 -6.35 -15.74
C MET A 13 -15.45 -5.53 -14.93
N PHE A 14 -15.89 -5.10 -13.73
CA PHE A 14 -14.97 -4.61 -12.72
C PHE A 14 -14.14 -5.80 -12.26
N PHE A 15 -12.99 -6.00 -12.90
CA PHE A 15 -11.93 -6.80 -12.35
C PHE A 15 -11.58 -6.18 -10.99
N MET A 16 -11.95 -6.84 -9.91
CA MET A 16 -11.40 -6.54 -8.60
C MET A 16 -9.91 -6.89 -8.67
N LEU A 17 -9.06 -5.89 -8.91
CA LEU A 17 -7.63 -6.03 -8.67
C LEU A 17 -7.45 -6.15 -7.15
N ALA A 18 -7.47 -7.38 -6.64
CA ALA A 18 -6.92 -7.66 -5.33
C ALA A 18 -5.39 -7.44 -5.43
N GLY A 19 -4.94 -6.25 -5.06
CA GLY A 19 -3.52 -5.94 -4.98
C GLY A 19 -2.91 -6.68 -3.79
N CYS A 20 -2.19 -7.77 -4.04
CA CYS A 20 -1.36 -8.41 -3.02
C CYS A 20 -0.21 -7.46 -2.67
N THR A 21 -0.35 -6.72 -1.58
CA THR A 21 0.71 -5.89 -1.02
C THR A 21 1.66 -6.77 -0.20
N THR A 22 2.96 -6.70 -0.48
CA THR A 22 3.97 -7.40 0.33
C THR A 22 4.27 -6.60 1.59
N ASN A 23 4.25 -7.24 2.76
CA ASN A 23 4.65 -6.59 3.99
C ASN A 23 6.17 -6.44 4.08
N TYR A 24 6.61 -5.43 4.82
CA TYR A 24 8.01 -5.21 5.18
C TYR A 24 8.13 -5.02 6.69
N VAL A 25 9.27 -5.42 7.21
CA VAL A 25 9.67 -5.17 8.59
C VAL A 25 10.73 -4.08 8.57
N MET A 26 10.36 -2.91 9.08
CA MET A 26 11.25 -1.78 9.30
C MET A 26 11.77 -1.84 10.73
N THR A 27 13.10 -1.79 10.90
CA THR A 27 13.71 -1.60 12.21
C THR A 27 14.31 -0.20 12.28
N THR A 28 14.02 0.52 13.34
CA THR A 28 14.55 1.86 13.59
C THR A 28 15.85 1.80 14.39
N LYS A 29 16.63 2.88 14.37
CA LYS A 29 17.90 3.00 15.13
C LYS A 29 17.70 2.94 16.64
N ASN A 30 16.52 3.31 17.14
CA ASN A 30 16.17 3.19 18.55
C ASN A 30 15.62 1.80 18.93
N GLY A 31 15.67 0.82 18.02
CA GLY A 31 15.31 -0.57 18.29
C GLY A 31 13.83 -0.90 18.17
N GLN A 32 13.00 0.02 17.65
CA GLN A 32 11.60 -0.28 17.37
C GLN A 32 11.49 -1.09 16.07
N THR A 33 10.53 -2.01 16.04
CA THR A 33 10.20 -2.80 14.87
C THR A 33 8.78 -2.47 14.42
N ILE A 34 8.64 -2.08 13.15
CA ILE A 34 7.39 -1.61 12.56
C ILE A 34 7.10 -2.49 11.34
N VAL A 35 5.90 -3.09 11.30
CA VAL A 35 5.44 -3.85 10.14
C VAL A 35 4.66 -2.92 9.22
N THR A 36 5.06 -2.83 7.97
CA THR A 36 4.46 -1.92 6.97
C THR A 36 3.80 -2.71 5.85
N GLN A 37 2.68 -2.21 5.37
CA GLN A 37 2.05 -2.71 4.15
C GLN A 37 2.74 -2.08 2.94
N GLY A 38 3.38 -2.90 2.11
CA GLY A 38 4.20 -2.41 1.02
C GLY A 38 5.57 -1.93 1.49
N LYS A 39 6.41 -1.57 0.52
CA LYS A 39 7.76 -1.08 0.75
C LYS A 39 7.71 0.41 1.14
N PRO A 40 8.25 0.81 2.31
CA PRO A 40 8.42 2.22 2.68
C PRO A 40 9.20 3.00 1.62
N GLN A 41 8.81 4.24 1.36
CA GLN A 41 9.39 5.09 0.32
C GLN A 41 9.95 6.39 0.91
N LEU A 42 11.02 6.90 0.33
CA LEU A 42 11.49 8.25 0.64
C LEU A 42 10.59 9.27 -0.08
N ASP A 43 9.93 10.11 0.70
CA ASP A 43 9.31 11.32 0.20
C ASP A 43 10.40 12.34 -0.12
N LYS A 44 10.46 12.78 -1.38
CA LYS A 44 11.49 13.69 -1.88
C LYS A 44 11.25 15.14 -1.51
N GLU A 45 10.02 15.50 -1.17
CA GLU A 45 9.64 16.86 -0.78
C GLU A 45 9.97 17.10 0.70
N THR A 46 9.66 16.12 1.55
CA THR A 46 9.88 16.22 3.00
C THR A 46 11.21 15.64 3.46
N GLY A 47 11.80 14.72 2.69
CA GLY A 47 12.97 13.94 3.11
C GLY A 47 12.65 12.89 4.17
N MET A 48 11.36 12.61 4.41
CA MET A 48 10.87 11.60 5.35
C MET A 48 10.65 10.26 4.64
N THR A 49 10.68 9.17 5.38
CA THR A 49 10.26 7.86 4.87
C THR A 49 8.78 7.68 5.19
N SER A 50 7.95 7.65 4.16
CA SER A 50 6.52 7.39 4.25
C SER A 50 6.24 5.89 4.14
N TYR A 51 5.29 5.40 4.93
CA TYR A 51 4.88 4.01 4.94
C TYR A 51 3.43 3.86 5.36
N THR A 52 2.81 2.77 4.92
CA THR A 52 1.46 2.38 5.36
C THR A 52 1.59 1.41 6.54
N ASP A 53 0.97 1.71 7.68
CA ASP A 53 0.92 0.78 8.82
C ASP A 53 -0.04 -0.39 8.58
N GLN A 54 -0.11 -1.35 9.51
CA GLN A 54 -0.99 -2.52 9.40
C GLN A 54 -2.50 -2.18 9.42
N GLU A 55 -2.87 -1.01 9.92
CA GLU A 55 -4.24 -0.52 9.95
C GLU A 55 -4.63 0.20 8.63
N GLY A 56 -3.65 0.42 7.74
CA GLY A 56 -3.85 1.11 6.47
C GLY A 56 -3.64 2.61 6.55
N ASN A 57 -3.16 3.14 7.67
CA ASN A 57 -2.89 4.57 7.80
C ASN A 57 -1.53 4.92 7.19
N GLN A 58 -1.48 6.07 6.53
CA GLN A 58 -0.21 6.66 6.11
C GLN A 58 0.51 7.27 7.31
N ARG A 59 1.79 6.93 7.43
CA ARG A 59 2.69 7.37 8.48
C ARG A 59 3.99 7.84 7.86
N GLU A 60 4.73 8.65 8.61
CA GLU A 60 6.05 9.13 8.23
C GLU A 60 7.02 8.96 9.40
N ILE A 61 8.27 8.64 9.07
CA ILE A 61 9.38 8.59 10.00
C ILE A 61 10.58 9.30 9.39
N ASN A 62 11.44 9.89 10.21
CA ASN A 62 12.68 10.46 9.71
C ASN A 62 13.50 9.37 9.01
N SER A 63 13.90 9.57 7.76
CA SER A 63 14.68 8.56 7.02
C SER A 63 16.01 8.22 7.69
N ASN A 64 16.56 9.15 8.47
CA ASN A 64 17.77 8.89 9.25
C ASN A 64 17.52 7.96 10.44
N ASP A 65 16.28 7.77 10.89
CA ASP A 65 15.95 6.88 12.00
C ASP A 65 15.72 5.44 11.53
N VAL A 66 15.62 5.20 10.23
CA VAL A 66 15.50 3.86 9.67
C VAL A 66 16.88 3.18 9.68
N ALA A 67 16.96 2.01 10.33
CA ALA A 67 18.18 1.22 10.39
C ALA A 67 18.18 0.10 9.33
N GLN A 68 17.06 -0.63 9.22
CA GLN A 68 16.95 -1.76 8.30
C GLN A 68 15.52 -1.89 7.74
N LEU A 69 15.43 -2.38 6.52
CA LEU A 69 14.18 -2.75 5.85
C LEU A 69 14.32 -4.16 5.28
N ILE A 70 13.50 -5.08 5.81
CA ILE A 70 13.50 -6.48 5.42
C ILE A 70 12.13 -6.79 4.82
N LYS A 71 12.11 -7.47 3.69
CA LYS A 71 10.86 -7.96 3.09
C LYS A 71 10.33 -9.10 3.97
N ALA A 72 9.06 -9.05 4.37
CA ALA A 72 8.43 -10.20 5.01
C ALA A 72 8.08 -11.22 3.91
N ASP A 73 8.59 -12.44 4.05
CA ASP A 73 8.33 -13.56 3.13
C ASP A 73 6.96 -14.20 3.39
#